data_AF-A0A352M621-F1
#
_entry.id   AF-A0A352M621-F1
#
_cell.length_a   1.000
_cell.length_b   1.000
_cell.length_c   1.000
_cell.angle_alpha   90.00
_cell.angle_beta   90.00
_cell.angle_gamma   90.00
#
_symmetry.space_group_name_H-M   'P 1'
#
loop_
_entity.id
_entity.type
_entity.pdbx_description
1 polymer ?
#
loop_
_entity_poly.entity_id
_entity_poly.type
_entity_poly.pdbx_seq_one_letter_code
_entity_poly.pdbx_strand_id
1 'polypeptide(L)'
;MKPSPKVIELSKTYIKLLDLPEDAETDAVHIAFACIYKMDYLITWNCNHIANAQNFKKIQDYNNKHKIHTPILTTPELFMGEGKSNV
;
A
#
# COMPACT_ATOMS: atom_id res chain seq x y z
N MET A 1 -5.04 -16.42 2.62
CA MET A 1 -5.20 -15.98 4.03
C MET A 1 -6.44 -15.10 4.10
N LYS A 2 -7.34 -15.30 5.08
CA LYS A 2 -8.55 -14.46 5.20
C LYS A 2 -8.18 -13.16 5.95
N PRO A 3 -8.47 -11.96 5.40
CA PRO A 3 -8.17 -10.70 6.09
C PRO A 3 -8.96 -10.59 7.40
N SER A 4 -8.28 -10.05 8.42
CA SER A 4 -8.95 -9.74 9.69
C SER A 4 -9.95 -8.60 9.50
N PRO A 5 -10.96 -8.45 10.36
CA PRO A 5 -11.94 -7.36 10.26
C PRO A 5 -11.29 -5.97 10.18
N LYS A 6 -10.18 -5.75 10.90
CA LYS A 6 -9.43 -4.48 10.88
C LYS A 6 -8.80 -4.18 9.52
N VAL A 7 -8.30 -5.21 8.83
CA VAL A 7 -7.76 -5.05 7.47
C VAL A 7 -8.87 -4.67 6.49
N ILE A 8 -10.04 -5.33 6.61
CA ILE A 8 -11.20 -5.04 5.75
C ILE A 8 -11.75 -3.62 6.01
N GLU A 9 -11.78 -3.18 7.26
CA GLU A 9 -12.24 -1.83 7.61
C GLU A 9 -11.30 -0.75 7.05
N LEU A 10 -9.99 -0.96 7.20
CA LEU A 10 -8.99 -0.03 6.67
C LEU A 10 -8.96 -0.04 5.14
N SER A 11 -9.11 -1.19 4.48
CA SER A 11 -9.18 -1.25 3.01
C SER A 11 -10.40 -0.49 2.47
N LYS A 12 -11.57 -0.68 3.08
CA LYS A 12 -12.79 0.09 2.74
C LYS A 12 -12.61 1.59 2.94
N THR A 13 -11.82 1.99 3.93
CA THR A 13 -11.48 3.39 4.16
C THR A 13 -10.61 3.94 3.03
N TYR A 14 -9.60 3.19 2.57
CA TYR A 14 -8.76 3.59 1.44
C TYR A 14 -9.52 3.65 0.12
N ILE A 15 -10.42 2.70 -0.14
CA ILE A 15 -11.30 2.71 -1.33
C ILE A 15 -12.12 4.00 -1.37
N LYS A 16 -12.75 4.37 -0.26
CA LYS A 16 -13.53 5.61 -0.16
C LYS A 16 -12.67 6.87 -0.24
N LEU A 17 -11.50 6.86 0.40
CA LEU A 17 -10.57 7.99 0.42
C LEU A 17 -10.04 8.33 -0.97
N LEU A 18 -9.81 7.32 -1.79
CA LEU A 18 -9.19 7.44 -3.10
C LEU A 18 -10.18 7.40 -4.26
N ASP A 19 -11.47 7.14 -3.98
CA ASP A 19 -12.51 6.92 -5.00
C ASP A 19 -12.10 5.83 -6.00
N LEU A 20 -11.65 4.69 -5.46
CA LEU A 20 -11.13 3.60 -6.28
C LEU A 20 -12.24 2.86 -7.03
N PRO A 21 -11.98 2.40 -8.27
CA PRO A 21 -12.88 1.50 -8.99
C PRO A 21 -12.95 0.13 -8.30
N GLU A 22 -14.01 -0.63 -8.58
CA GLU A 22 -14.28 -1.93 -7.92
C GLU A 22 -13.15 -2.96 -8.13
N ASP A 23 -12.44 -2.90 -9.26
CA ASP A 23 -11.32 -3.79 -9.58
C ASP A 23 -10.03 -3.49 -8.77
N ALA A 24 -9.95 -2.32 -8.13
CA ALA A 24 -8.82 -1.91 -7.30
C ALA A 24 -8.96 -2.30 -5.82
N GLU A 25 -10.00 -3.05 -5.42
CA GLU A 25 -10.19 -3.52 -4.04
C GLU A 25 -8.98 -4.32 -3.51
N THR A 26 -8.36 -5.12 -4.37
CA THR A 26 -7.20 -5.94 -4.01
C THR A 26 -6.01 -5.08 -3.59
N ASP A 27 -5.76 -3.94 -4.25
CA ASP A 27 -4.67 -3.02 -3.91
C ASP A 27 -4.88 -2.41 -2.52
N ALA A 28 -6.12 -2.02 -2.21
CA ALA A 28 -6.47 -1.45 -0.92
C ALA A 28 -6.30 -2.47 0.22
N VAL A 29 -6.64 -3.75 -0.03
CA VAL A 29 -6.44 -4.83 0.94
C VAL A 29 -4.95 -5.08 1.21
N HIS A 30 -4.09 -5.08 0.19
CA HIS A 30 -2.64 -5.27 0.38
C HIS A 30 -2.00 -4.17 1.23
N ILE A 31 -2.34 -2.91 0.96
CA ILE A 31 -1.81 -1.79 1.75
C ILE A 31 -2.37 -1.82 3.17
N ALA A 32 -3.66 -2.10 3.34
CA ALA A 32 -4.26 -2.25 4.66
C ALA A 32 -3.59 -3.37 5.48
N PHE A 33 -3.24 -4.48 4.86
CA PHE A 33 -2.46 -5.54 5.49
C PHE A 33 -1.12 -5.03 6.01
N ALA A 34 -0.33 -4.39 5.15
CA ALA A 34 0.97 -3.86 5.52
C ALA A 34 0.88 -2.80 6.64
N CYS A 35 -0.17 -1.99 6.63
CA CYS A 35 -0.42 -0.99 7.68
C CYS A 35 -0.79 -1.64 9.03
N ILE A 36 -1.75 -2.58 9.03
CA ILE A 36 -2.26 -3.21 10.28
C ILE A 36 -1.17 -4.05 10.95
N TYR A 37 -0.39 -4.80 10.17
CA TYR A 37 0.67 -5.66 10.69
C TYR A 37 2.02 -4.95 10.79
N LYS A 38 2.06 -3.64 10.55
CA LYS A 38 3.25 -2.78 10.66
C LYS A 38 4.45 -3.30 9.87
N MET A 39 4.20 -3.74 8.64
CA MET A 39 5.28 -4.17 7.73
C MET A 39 6.06 -2.95 7.27
N ASP A 40 7.38 -3.00 7.35
CA ASP A 40 8.22 -1.86 6.96
C ASP A 40 8.16 -1.60 5.45
N TYR A 41 8.01 -2.65 4.64
CA TYR A 41 7.99 -2.58 3.19
C TYR A 41 6.79 -3.32 2.60
N LEU A 42 6.19 -2.72 1.57
CA LEU A 42 5.27 -3.38 0.65
C LEU A 42 5.93 -3.42 -0.72
N ILE A 43 6.43 -4.60 -1.10
CA ILE A 43 7.07 -4.83 -2.39
C ILE A 43 5.99 -5.26 -3.37
N THR A 44 5.77 -4.49 -4.43
CA THR A 44 4.70 -4.77 -5.39
C THR A 44 5.02 -4.25 -6.80
N TRP A 45 4.57 -5.00 -7.80
CA TRP A 45 4.51 -4.57 -9.20
C TRP A 45 3.17 -3.94 -9.57
N ASN A 46 2.14 -4.22 -8.78
CA ASN A 46 0.75 -4.20 -9.26
C ASN A 46 -0.16 -3.26 -8.47
N CYS A 47 0.35 -2.42 -7.57
CA CYS A 47 -0.48 -1.40 -6.96
C CYS A 47 -0.73 -0.21 -7.89
N ASN A 48 -0.93 -0.40 -9.20
CA ASN A 48 -1.00 0.71 -10.17
C ASN A 48 -2.06 1.77 -9.81
N HIS A 49 -3.15 1.38 -9.15
CA HIS A 49 -4.22 2.30 -8.75
C HIS A 49 -3.89 3.12 -7.49
N ILE A 50 -2.96 2.64 -6.64
CA ILE A 50 -2.62 3.28 -5.36
C ILE A 50 -1.16 3.78 -5.30
N ALA A 51 -0.26 3.16 -6.05
CA ALA A 51 1.17 3.47 -6.13
C ALA A 51 1.46 4.81 -6.81
N ASN A 52 0.48 5.41 -7.51
CA ASN A 52 0.60 6.78 -7.94
C ASN A 52 0.88 7.67 -6.71
N ALA A 53 1.94 8.48 -6.79
CA ALA A 53 2.43 9.32 -5.70
C ALA A 53 1.33 10.18 -5.05
N GLN A 54 0.34 10.66 -5.81
CA GLN A 54 -0.77 11.45 -5.27
C GLN A 54 -1.73 10.62 -4.41
N ASN A 55 -2.08 9.42 -4.87
CA ASN A 55 -2.95 8.52 -4.11
C ASN A 55 -2.23 7.99 -2.87
N PHE A 56 -0.97 7.60 -3.01
CA PHE A 56 -0.18 7.16 -1.86
C PHE A 56 0.02 8.28 -0.83
N LYS A 57 0.20 9.54 -1.28
CA LYS A 57 0.28 10.69 -0.38
C LYS A 57 -1.01 10.88 0.43
N LYS A 58 -2.19 10.73 -0.17
CA LYS A 58 -3.47 10.78 0.55
C LYS A 58 -3.55 9.70 1.64
N ILE A 59 -3.08 8.48 1.34
CA ILE A 59 -3.00 7.40 2.34
C ILE A 59 -2.04 7.76 3.47
N GLN A 60 -0.84 8.27 3.15
CA GLN A 60 0.13 8.70 4.17
C GLN A 60 -0.45 9.77 5.09
N ASP A 61 -1.13 10.77 4.53
CA ASP A 61 -1.72 11.87 5.30
C ASP A 61 -2.86 11.37 6.21
N TYR A 62 -3.73 10.51 5.68
CA TYR A 62 -4.75 9.84 6.48
C TYR A 62 -4.12 9.02 7.60
N ASN A 63 -3.19 8.13 7.28
CA ASN A 63 -2.55 7.26 8.24
C ASN A 63 -1.83 8.05 9.34
N ASN A 64 -1.09 9.10 8.99
CA ASN A 64 -0.41 9.97 9.95
C ASN A 64 -1.40 10.64 10.91
N LYS A 65 -2.51 11.19 10.39
CA LYS A 65 -3.57 11.79 11.21
C LYS A 65 -4.19 10.78 12.19
N HIS A 66 -4.30 9.52 11.77
CA HIS A 66 -4.92 8.44 12.55
C HIS A 66 -3.91 7.57 13.32
N LYS A 67 -2.62 7.92 13.32
CA LYS A 67 -1.52 7.16 13.96
C LYS A 67 -1.43 5.70 13.48
N ILE A 68 -1.71 5.47 12.21
CA ILE A 68 -1.61 4.19 11.53
C ILE A 68 -0.23 4.08 10.87
N HIS A 69 0.41 2.91 10.98
CA HIS A 69 1.68 2.64 10.29
C HIS A 69 1.50 2.73 8.78
N THR A 70 2.48 3.28 8.06
CA THR A 70 2.48 3.28 6.59
C THR A 70 3.76 2.62 6.09
N PRO A 71 3.66 1.54 5.29
CA PRO A 71 4.83 0.88 4.74
C PRO A 71 5.54 1.77 3.71
N ILE A 72 6.82 1.49 3.47
CA ILE A 72 7.51 1.97 2.27
C ILE A 72 7.01 1.14 1.09
N LEU A 73 6.44 1.81 0.09
CA LEU A 73 6.04 1.19 -1.16
C LEU A 73 7.25 1.13 -2.11
N THR A 74 7.57 -0.04 -2.63
CA THR A 74 8.72 -0.23 -3.52
C THR A 74 8.43 -1.28 -4.57
N THR A 75 9.09 -1.22 -5.71
CA THR A 75 9.14 -2.34 -6.65
C THR A 75 10.24 -3.32 -6.24
N PRO A 76 10.19 -4.58 -6.71
CA PRO A 76 11.28 -5.52 -6.46
C PRO A 76 12.65 -5.02 -6.92
N GLU A 77 12.76 -4.33 -8.07
CA GLU A 77 14.08 -3.88 -8.55
C GLU A 77 14.65 -2.78 -7.67
N LEU A 78 13.80 -1.85 -7.22
CA LEU A 78 14.23 -0.83 -6.28
C LEU A 78 14.61 -1.44 -4.92
N PHE A 79 13.90 -2.50 -4.51
CA PHE A 79 14.18 -3.19 -3.24
C PHE A 79 15.47 -4.02 -3.28
N MET A 80 15.73 -4.72 -4.39
CA MET A 80 16.93 -5.56 -4.55
C MET A 80 18.21 -4.74 -4.78
N GLY A 81 18.08 -3.42 -4.99
CA GLY A 81 19.19 -2.54 -5.37
C GLY A 81 19.59 -2.77 -6.83
N GLU A 82 19.98 -1.71 -7.54
CA GLU A 82 20.48 -1.85 -8.90
C GLU A 82 21.57 -2.94 -8.94
N GLY A 83 21.27 -4.05 -9.60
CA GLY A 83 22.30 -4.95 -10.12
C GLY A 83 23.04 -4.27 -11.25
N LYS A 84 23.75 -3.17 -10.98
CA LYS A 84 24.85 -2.73 -11.85
C LYS A 84 26.00 -3.69 -11.66
N SER A 85 25.87 -4.84 -12.31
CA SER A 85 27.04 -5.58 -12.77
C SER A 85 27.67 -4.71 -13.85
N ASN A 86 28.65 -3.89 -13.44
CA ASN A 86 29.62 -3.37 -14.39
C ASN A 86 30.40 -4.58 -14.91
N VAL A 87 30.04 -5.05 -16.11
CA VAL A 87 30.88 -5.91 -16.94
C VAL A 87 31.02 -5.25 -18.29
#